data_AF-A0AAC9V3K6-F1
#
_entry.id   AF-A0AAC9V3K6-F1
#
_cell.length_a   1.000
_cell.length_b   1.000
_cell.length_c   1.000
_cell.angle_alpha   90.00
_cell.angle_beta   90.00
_cell.angle_gamma   90.00
#
_symmetry.space_group_name_H-M   'P 1'
#
loop_
_entity.id
_entity.type
_entity.pdbx_description
1 polymer ?
#
loop_
_entity_poly.entity_id
_entity_poly.type
_entity_poly.pdbx_seq_one_letter_code
_entity_poly.pdbx_strand_id
1 'polypeptide(L)'
;MSPIHRFFARPASPGFRKLKPAAAVAAAALIAGAGLLAPVQADAAKELPRIIINGTSYDMNHDPVIEKGRTLVPLRGVFEAMGAQVDWNQFDQSIKATKGTTTIELTVNKTAASINGNKVELDVPARNLSGATMVPLRFVSESLGAYCWYNPDQNLINITDKAASDKS
;
A
#
# COMPACT_ATOMS: atom_id res chain seq x y z
N MET A 1 -30.48 4.58 -52.69
CA MET A 1 -30.24 3.19 -52.26
C MET A 1 -28.98 3.17 -51.43
N SER A 2 -29.12 2.83 -50.14
CA SER A 2 -28.07 2.69 -49.12
C SER A 2 -27.16 1.47 -49.40
N PRO A 3 -26.00 1.32 -48.70
CA PRO A 3 -26.01 0.63 -47.40
C PRO A 3 -25.04 1.26 -46.36
N ILE A 4 -25.46 1.56 -45.12
CA ILE A 4 -25.44 0.69 -43.93
C ILE A 4 -24.08 0.04 -43.66
N HIS A 5 -23.27 0.68 -42.78
CA HIS A 5 -22.09 0.09 -42.18
C HIS A 5 -22.51 -0.91 -41.07
N ARG A 6 -22.18 -2.18 -41.31
CA ARG A 6 -22.42 -3.33 -40.42
C ARG A 6 -21.54 -3.30 -39.17
N PHE A 7 -22.20 -3.47 -38.02
CA PHE A 7 -21.73 -4.21 -36.86
C PHE A 7 -21.12 -5.56 -37.23
N PHE A 8 -19.97 -5.94 -36.67
CA PHE A 8 -19.58 -7.32 -36.29
C PHE A 8 -18.33 -7.22 -35.40
N ALA A 9 -18.47 -7.34 -34.08
CA ALA A 9 -18.26 -8.58 -33.30
C ALA A 9 -16.78 -9.04 -33.28
N ARG A 10 -16.12 -8.82 -32.13
CA ARG A 10 -14.79 -9.34 -31.82
C ARG A 10 -14.95 -10.79 -31.28
N PRO A 11 -14.34 -11.81 -31.89
CA PRO A 11 -14.49 -13.19 -31.44
C PRO A 11 -13.71 -13.47 -30.15
N ALA A 12 -14.33 -14.30 -29.31
CA ALA A 12 -13.83 -14.81 -28.04
C ALA A 12 -12.67 -15.80 -28.21
N SER A 13 -11.74 -15.79 -27.26
CA SER A 13 -10.57 -16.66 -27.18
C SER A 13 -10.95 -18.15 -27.04
N PRO A 14 -10.15 -19.10 -27.56
CA PRO A 14 -10.46 -20.52 -27.54
C PRO A 14 -9.81 -21.28 -26.36
N GLY A 15 -10.54 -22.29 -25.86
CA GLY A 15 -9.94 -23.60 -25.60
C GLY A 15 -9.72 -24.05 -24.15
N PHE A 16 -10.79 -24.23 -23.37
CA PHE A 16 -10.75 -25.14 -22.21
C PHE A 16 -10.53 -26.59 -22.69
N ARG A 17 -9.37 -27.17 -22.35
CA ARG A 17 -9.08 -28.59 -22.59
C ARG A 17 -10.00 -29.45 -21.71
N LYS A 18 -10.84 -30.26 -22.35
CA LYS A 18 -11.67 -31.29 -21.72
C LYS A 18 -10.79 -32.38 -21.13
N LEU A 19 -10.86 -32.63 -19.81
CA LEU A 19 -10.55 -33.94 -19.25
C LEU A 19 -11.83 -34.78 -19.24
N LYS A 20 -11.76 -35.98 -19.82
CA LYS A 20 -12.83 -36.98 -19.84
C LYS A 20 -12.99 -37.61 -18.44
N PRO A 21 -14.20 -38.04 -18.04
CA PRO A 21 -14.39 -38.82 -16.82
C PRO A 21 -14.14 -40.31 -17.11
N ALA A 22 -13.44 -40.99 -16.22
CA ALA A 22 -13.45 -42.45 -16.14
C ALA A 22 -13.45 -42.86 -14.67
N ALA A 23 -14.64 -43.18 -14.19
CA ALA A 23 -14.81 -43.95 -12.96
C ALA A 23 -14.26 -45.36 -13.19
N ALA A 24 -13.46 -45.85 -12.24
CA ALA A 24 -13.30 -47.26 -11.98
C ALA A 24 -13.32 -47.44 -10.47
N VAL A 25 -14.35 -48.14 -10.00
CA VAL A 25 -14.67 -48.43 -8.60
C VAL A 25 -14.09 -49.80 -8.23
N ALA A 26 -13.72 -49.93 -6.95
CA ALA A 26 -13.52 -51.14 -6.14
C ALA A 26 -12.15 -51.84 -6.17
N ALA A 27 -11.46 -51.79 -5.01
CA ALA A 27 -11.29 -52.96 -4.14
C ALA A 27 -10.88 -52.51 -2.72
N ALA A 28 -11.36 -53.26 -1.73
CA ALA A 28 -11.37 -52.91 -0.32
C ALA A 28 -9.99 -52.94 0.37
N ALA A 29 -9.79 -52.01 1.31
CA ALA A 29 -8.87 -52.21 2.43
C ALA A 29 -9.47 -51.52 3.67
N LEU A 30 -10.01 -52.34 4.58
CA LEU A 30 -10.30 -51.96 5.96
C LEU A 30 -8.98 -51.61 6.64
N ILE A 31 -8.70 -50.32 6.83
CA ILE A 31 -7.64 -49.85 7.72
C ILE A 31 -8.25 -48.90 8.74
N ALA A 32 -7.92 -49.18 9.99
CA ALA A 32 -8.29 -48.51 11.21
C ALA A 32 -8.03 -46.99 11.19
N GLY A 33 -8.89 -46.25 11.92
CA GLY A 33 -8.64 -44.95 12.53
C GLY A 33 -7.70 -43.99 11.80
N ALA A 34 -8.26 -43.04 11.05
CA ALA A 34 -7.53 -41.85 10.64
C ALA A 34 -8.50 -40.66 10.67
N GLY A 35 -8.28 -39.75 11.62
CA GLY A 35 -9.03 -38.50 11.70
C GLY A 35 -8.93 -37.76 10.37
N LEU A 36 -10.08 -37.37 9.82
CA LEU A 36 -10.12 -36.42 8.71
C LEU A 36 -9.55 -35.09 9.21
N LEU A 37 -8.26 -34.86 8.97
CA LEU A 37 -7.72 -33.52 8.88
C LEU A 37 -8.13 -32.99 7.52
N ALA A 38 -9.21 -32.20 7.48
CA ALA A 38 -9.45 -31.32 6.35
C ALA A 38 -8.22 -30.39 6.21
N PRO A 39 -7.73 -30.11 5.00
CA PRO A 39 -6.79 -29.01 4.83
C PRO A 39 -7.51 -27.74 5.27
N VAL A 40 -7.05 -27.11 6.36
CA VAL A 40 -7.31 -25.70 6.61
C VAL A 40 -6.79 -24.98 5.38
N GLN A 41 -7.72 -24.59 4.52
CA GLN A 41 -7.42 -23.71 3.41
C GLN A 41 -7.16 -22.37 4.09
N ALA A 42 -5.88 -22.03 4.28
CA ALA A 42 -5.48 -20.71 4.69
C ALA A 42 -5.93 -19.77 3.56
N ASP A 43 -7.09 -19.13 3.75
CA ASP A 43 -7.43 -17.93 3.00
C ASP A 43 -6.20 -17.03 3.07
N ALA A 44 -5.64 -16.71 1.91
CA ALA A 44 -4.64 -15.68 1.77
C ALA A 44 -5.31 -14.39 2.24
N ALA A 45 -5.25 -14.14 3.55
CA ALA A 45 -5.48 -12.85 4.13
C ALA A 45 -4.66 -11.91 3.26
N LYS A 46 -5.34 -10.97 2.62
CA LYS A 46 -4.72 -9.91 1.84
C LYS A 46 -3.83 -9.16 2.83
N GLU A 47 -2.59 -9.62 2.97
CA GLU A 47 -1.71 -9.19 4.04
C GLU A 47 -1.55 -7.69 3.91
N LEU A 48 -1.87 -6.94 4.96
CA LEU A 48 -1.81 -5.49 4.91
C LEU A 48 -0.36 -5.04 4.71
N PRO A 49 -0.13 -3.91 4.03
CA PRO A 49 1.22 -3.50 3.73
C PRO A 49 2.00 -3.24 5.03
N ARG A 50 3.00 -4.07 5.34
CA ARG A 50 3.82 -3.90 6.56
C ARG A 50 4.69 -2.66 6.38
N ILE A 51 4.77 -1.80 7.40
CA ILE A 51 5.66 -0.65 7.38
C ILE A 51 6.89 -0.99 8.22
N ILE A 52 8.07 -0.93 7.61
CA ILE A 52 9.37 -1.06 8.28
C ILE A 52 10.09 0.28 8.19
N ILE A 53 10.53 0.80 9.34
CA ILE A 53 11.24 2.07 9.46
C ILE A 53 12.56 1.77 10.16
N ASN A 54 13.68 2.03 9.48
CA ASN A 54 15.04 1.75 9.97
C ASN A 54 15.22 0.29 10.45
N GLY A 55 14.59 -0.67 9.78
CA GLY A 55 14.64 -2.10 10.14
C GLY A 55 13.66 -2.53 11.24
N THR A 56 12.94 -1.59 11.86
CA THR A 56 11.91 -1.88 12.87
C THR A 56 10.53 -1.91 12.21
N SER A 57 9.76 -2.97 12.44
CA SER A 57 8.37 -3.04 11.98
C SER A 57 7.46 -2.19 12.87
N TYR A 58 6.69 -1.31 12.26
CA TYR A 58 5.69 -0.50 12.94
C TYR A 58 4.30 -0.94 12.48
N ASP A 59 3.46 -1.28 13.46
CA ASP A 59 2.03 -1.44 13.25
C ASP A 59 1.39 -0.05 13.29
N MET A 60 0.71 0.31 12.20
CA MET A 60 0.18 1.64 11.99
C MET A 60 -1.33 1.57 12.10
N ASN A 61 -1.94 2.50 12.83
CA ASN A 61 -3.39 2.49 13.06
C ASN A 61 -4.23 2.66 11.78
N HIS A 62 -3.59 3.00 10.66
CA HIS A 62 -4.24 3.15 9.36
C HIS A 62 -3.43 2.48 8.27
N ASP A 63 -4.14 1.69 7.47
CA ASP A 63 -3.55 0.92 6.38
C ASP A 63 -3.06 1.83 5.24
N PRO A 64 -1.91 1.52 4.63
CA PRO A 64 -1.50 2.18 3.39
C PRO A 64 -2.48 1.88 2.25
N VAL A 65 -2.77 2.90 1.46
CA VAL A 65 -3.75 2.82 0.35
C VAL A 65 -3.06 3.09 -0.97
N ILE A 66 -3.28 2.27 -1.97
CA ILE A 66 -2.79 2.55 -3.32
C ILE A 66 -3.86 3.32 -4.09
N GLU A 67 -3.61 4.59 -4.37
CA GLU A 67 -4.51 5.46 -5.14
C GLU A 67 -3.80 5.95 -6.41
N LYS A 68 -4.43 5.76 -7.58
CA LYS A 68 -3.88 6.17 -8.90
C LYS A 68 -2.45 5.64 -9.16
N GLY A 69 -2.12 4.44 -8.67
CA GLY A 69 -0.80 3.85 -8.81
C GLY A 69 0.27 4.46 -7.89
N ARG A 70 -0.12 5.26 -6.90
CA ARG A 70 0.75 5.78 -5.84
C ARG A 70 0.36 5.16 -4.51
N THR A 71 1.36 4.72 -3.76
CA THR A 71 1.16 4.26 -2.38
C THR A 71 1.06 5.48 -1.46
N LEU A 72 -0.10 5.61 -0.82
CA LEU A 72 -0.37 6.57 0.22
C LEU A 72 -0.13 5.91 1.57
N VAL A 73 0.56 6.62 2.46
CA VAL A 73 0.88 6.18 3.80
C VAL A 73 0.36 7.18 4.84
N PRO A 74 0.02 6.72 6.06
CA PRO A 74 -0.37 7.62 7.12
C PRO A 74 0.81 8.52 7.50
N LEU A 75 0.68 9.83 7.26
CA LEU A 75 1.75 10.79 7.54
C LEU A 75 2.19 10.71 9.00
N ARG A 76 1.23 10.81 9.92
CA ARG A 76 1.52 10.87 11.36
C ARG A 76 2.37 9.70 11.82
N GLY A 77 1.92 8.48 11.55
CA GLY A 77 2.60 7.29 12.05
C GLY A 77 4.01 7.15 11.48
N VAL A 78 4.21 7.43 10.19
CA VAL A 78 5.54 7.38 9.57
C VAL A 78 6.48 8.42 10.14
N PHE A 79 6.00 9.66 10.31
CA PHE A 79 6.79 10.75 10.83
C PHE A 79 7.14 10.55 12.32
N GLU A 80 6.18 10.16 13.14
CA GLU A 80 6.39 9.86 14.56
C GLU A 80 7.36 8.69 14.76
N ALA A 81 7.23 7.63 13.96
CA ALA A 81 8.18 6.51 13.99
C ALA A 81 9.61 6.91 13.56
N MET A 82 9.75 7.98 12.77
CA MET A 82 11.03 8.59 12.43
C MET A 82 11.49 9.67 13.44
N GLY A 83 10.77 9.82 14.56
CA GLY A 83 11.08 10.78 15.63
C GLY A 83 10.72 12.22 15.30
N ALA A 84 9.82 12.46 14.33
CA ALA A 84 9.27 13.78 14.06
C ALA A 84 8.02 14.02 14.93
N GLN A 85 7.86 15.24 15.42
CA GLN A 85 6.64 15.68 16.08
C GLN A 85 5.62 16.11 15.01
N VAL A 86 4.37 15.64 15.11
CA VAL A 86 3.32 15.95 14.13
C VAL A 86 2.15 16.64 14.82
N ASP A 87 1.97 17.92 14.51
CA ASP A 87 0.88 18.75 14.98
C ASP A 87 -0.19 18.86 13.89
N TRP A 88 -1.43 18.53 14.24
CA TRP A 88 -2.58 18.69 13.34
C TRP A 88 -3.40 19.90 13.76
N ASN A 89 -3.59 20.85 12.84
CA ASN A 89 -4.47 21.99 13.00
C ASN A 89 -5.81 21.71 12.32
N GLN A 90 -6.84 21.51 13.14
CA GLN A 90 -8.20 21.24 12.69
C GLN A 90 -8.89 22.43 12.01
N PHE A 91 -8.53 23.67 12.35
CA PHE A 91 -9.15 24.87 11.81
C PHE A 91 -8.77 25.07 10.35
N ASP A 92 -7.48 24.92 10.05
CA ASP A 92 -6.93 25.10 8.70
C ASP A 92 -6.82 23.78 7.90
N GLN A 93 -7.18 22.66 8.54
CA GLN A 93 -6.94 21.30 8.02
C GLN A 93 -5.49 21.10 7.56
N SER A 94 -4.57 21.65 8.33
CA SER A 94 -3.14 21.65 8.05
C SER A 94 -2.38 20.77 9.04
N ILE A 95 -1.30 20.20 8.56
CA ILE A 95 -0.33 19.43 9.31
C ILE A 95 0.95 20.24 9.37
N LYS A 96 1.50 20.33 10.56
CA LYS A 96 2.85 20.79 10.78
C LYS A 96 3.64 19.68 11.43
N ALA A 97 4.61 19.13 10.70
CA ALA A 97 5.53 18.15 11.23
C ALA A 97 6.92 18.78 11.42
N THR A 98 7.58 18.49 12.54
CA THR A 98 8.89 19.03 12.88
C THR A 98 9.83 17.91 13.26
N LYS A 99 10.95 17.79 12.54
CA LYS A 99 12.03 16.82 12.81
C LYS A 99 13.35 17.58 12.93
N GLY A 100 13.81 17.81 14.16
CA GLY A 100 15.03 18.58 14.41
C GLY A 100 14.92 20.00 13.83
N THR A 101 15.73 20.32 12.82
CA THR A 101 15.70 21.60 12.10
C THR A 101 14.76 21.63 10.89
N THR A 102 14.15 20.48 10.55
CA THR A 102 13.27 20.37 9.39
C THR A 102 11.82 20.58 9.77
N THR A 103 11.16 21.56 9.17
CA THR A 103 9.73 21.85 9.34
C THR A 103 8.97 21.57 8.07
N ILE A 104 7.91 20.78 8.17
CA ILE A 104 7.11 20.31 7.03
C ILE A 104 5.68 20.76 7.29
N GLU A 105 5.15 21.54 6.37
CA GLU A 105 3.78 22.06 6.44
C GLU A 105 2.99 21.57 5.24
N LEU A 106 1.83 20.99 5.50
CA LEU A 106 1.00 20.38 4.47
C LEU A 106 -0.46 20.70 4.75
N THR A 107 -1.22 21.01 3.71
CA THR A 107 -2.67 21.21 3.83
C THR A 107 -3.41 20.05 3.18
N VAL A 108 -4.40 19.50 3.87
CA VAL A 108 -5.22 18.42 3.33
C VAL A 108 -6.04 18.91 2.12
N ASN A 109 -6.27 18.01 1.16
CA ASN A 109 -6.92 18.29 -0.13
C ASN A 109 -6.17 19.28 -1.03
N LYS A 110 -4.94 19.65 -0.69
CA LYS A 110 -4.07 20.45 -1.56
C LYS A 110 -2.90 19.61 -2.07
N THR A 111 -2.44 19.95 -3.26
CA THR A 111 -1.19 19.40 -3.83
C THR A 111 0.04 20.19 -3.38
N ALA A 112 -0.15 21.38 -2.82
CA ALA A 112 0.94 22.18 -2.30
C ALA A 112 1.31 21.77 -0.87
N ALA A 113 2.59 21.49 -0.66
CA ALA A 113 3.23 21.33 0.64
C ALA A 113 4.44 22.27 0.74
N SER A 114 4.97 22.45 1.94
CA SER A 114 6.17 23.25 2.20
C SER A 114 7.14 22.46 3.08
N ILE A 115 8.41 22.44 2.71
CA ILE A 115 9.50 21.77 3.44
C ILE A 115 10.58 22.82 3.70
N ASN A 116 10.81 23.17 4.96
CA ASN A 116 11.71 24.26 5.37
C ASN A 116 11.39 25.60 4.69
N GLY A 117 10.11 25.88 4.45
CA GLY A 117 9.65 27.06 3.73
C GLY A 117 9.75 26.97 2.21
N ASN A 118 10.34 25.91 1.65
CA ASN A 118 10.36 25.64 0.22
C ASN A 118 9.09 24.92 -0.21
N LYS A 119 8.37 25.48 -1.18
CA LYS A 119 7.13 24.88 -1.69
C LYS A 119 7.44 23.66 -2.56
N VAL A 120 6.79 22.55 -2.26
CA VAL A 120 6.86 21.28 -3.00
C VAL A 120 5.46 20.89 -3.46
N GLU A 121 5.37 20.38 -4.68
CA GLU A 121 4.12 19.91 -5.26
C GLU A 121 4.03 18.38 -5.17
N LEU A 122 2.88 17.90 -4.71
CA LEU A 122 2.55 16.50 -4.54
C LEU A 122 1.96 15.93 -5.85
N ASP A 123 2.46 14.77 -6.28
CA ASP A 123 1.88 13.99 -7.39
C ASP A 123 0.39 13.66 -7.16
N VAL A 124 0.03 13.37 -5.90
CA VAL A 124 -1.34 13.09 -5.45
C VAL A 124 -1.60 13.93 -4.21
N PRO A 125 -2.71 14.69 -4.16
CA PRO A 125 -3.02 15.53 -3.01
C PRO A 125 -3.15 14.68 -1.75
N ALA A 126 -2.77 15.25 -0.61
CA ALA A 126 -2.98 14.59 0.66
C ALA A 126 -4.48 14.39 0.92
N ARG A 127 -4.86 13.19 1.32
CA ARG A 127 -6.26 12.82 1.58
C ARG A 127 -6.45 12.54 3.05
N ASN A 128 -7.48 13.09 3.66
CA ASN A 128 -7.91 12.64 4.97
C ASN A 128 -8.87 11.47 4.79
N LEU A 129 -8.44 10.26 5.17
CA LEU A 129 -9.23 9.03 5.16
C LEU A 129 -9.44 8.57 6.59
N SER A 130 -10.70 8.51 7.03
CA SER A 130 -11.09 8.02 8.36
C SER A 130 -10.37 8.72 9.52
N GLY A 131 -10.06 10.01 9.38
CA GLY A 131 -9.37 10.81 10.40
C GLY A 131 -7.84 10.76 10.32
N ALA A 132 -7.27 9.99 9.39
CA ALA A 132 -5.84 9.97 9.12
C ALA A 132 -5.50 10.66 7.80
N THR A 133 -4.47 11.49 7.84
CA THR A 133 -3.95 12.10 6.61
C THR A 133 -2.98 11.16 5.93
N MET A 134 -3.37 10.79 4.71
CA MET A 134 -2.67 9.92 3.80
C MET A 134 -1.87 10.76 2.82
N VAL A 135 -0.56 10.51 2.75
CA VAL A 135 0.37 11.23 1.88
C VAL A 135 1.13 10.27 0.98
N PRO A 136 1.53 10.70 -0.24
CA PRO A 136 2.32 9.87 -1.12
C PRO A 136 3.66 9.50 -0.48
N LEU A 137 4.08 8.23 -0.62
CA LEU A 137 5.36 7.75 -0.11
C LEU A 137 6.57 8.59 -0.59
N ARG A 138 6.50 9.10 -1.83
CA ARG A 138 7.50 10.02 -2.40
C ARG A 138 7.67 11.28 -1.54
N PHE A 139 6.57 11.88 -1.09
CA PHE A 139 6.63 13.09 -0.29
C PHE A 139 7.35 12.87 1.04
N VAL A 140 7.12 11.72 1.67
CA VAL A 140 7.84 11.32 2.90
C VAL A 140 9.35 11.24 2.62
N SER A 141 9.72 10.60 1.52
CA SER A 141 11.13 10.46 1.11
C SER A 141 11.81 11.82 0.92
N GLU A 142 11.16 12.74 0.21
CA GLU A 142 11.70 14.08 -0.06
C GLU A 142 11.72 14.98 1.18
N SER A 143 10.69 14.91 2.01
CA SER A 143 10.55 15.76 3.19
C SER A 143 11.47 15.38 4.34
N LEU A 144 11.72 14.09 4.53
CA LEU A 144 12.58 13.59 5.61
C LEU A 144 13.99 13.22 5.13
N GLY A 145 14.24 13.30 3.81
CA GLY A 145 15.49 12.85 3.22
C GLY A 145 15.74 11.37 3.48
N ALA A 146 14.70 10.54 3.41
CA ALA A 146 14.76 9.11 3.67
C ALA A 146 14.56 8.31 2.38
N TYR A 147 15.17 7.13 2.29
CA TYR A 147 14.93 6.16 1.24
C TYR A 147 13.65 5.40 1.55
N CYS A 148 12.58 5.71 0.81
CA CYS A 148 11.31 5.02 0.92
C CYS A 148 11.06 4.21 -0.35
N TRP A 149 10.78 2.92 -0.20
CA TRP A 149 10.40 2.07 -1.33
C TRP A 149 9.30 1.10 -0.91
N TYR A 150 8.46 0.75 -1.87
CA TYR A 150 7.37 -0.19 -1.70
C TYR A 150 7.69 -1.46 -2.49
N ASN A 151 7.65 -2.60 -1.81
CA ASN A 151 7.76 -3.92 -2.39
C ASN A 151 6.36 -4.52 -2.55
N PRO A 152 5.83 -4.64 -3.78
CA PRO A 152 4.51 -5.21 -4.02
C PRO A 152 4.45 -6.72 -3.76
N ASP A 153 5.56 -7.45 -3.92
CA ASP A 153 5.59 -8.92 -3.78
C ASP A 153 5.42 -9.36 -2.32
N GLN A 154 5.93 -8.55 -1.39
CA GLN A 154 5.84 -8.80 0.05
C GLN A 154 4.85 -7.87 0.76
N ASN A 155 4.15 -7.03 -0.02
CA ASN A 155 3.37 -5.91 0.47
C ASN A 155 4.11 -5.15 1.60
N LEU A 156 5.33 -4.71 1.34
CA LEU A 156 6.21 -4.14 2.37
C LEU A 156 6.62 -2.72 1.98
N ILE A 157 6.40 -1.77 2.87
CA ILE A 157 6.90 -0.40 2.74
C ILE A 157 8.13 -0.29 3.62
N ASN A 158 9.29 -0.14 3.01
CA ASN A 158 10.54 0.05 3.74
C ASN A 158 10.99 1.50 3.64
N ILE A 159 11.26 2.09 4.80
CA ILE A 159 11.65 3.49 4.97
C ILE A 159 12.95 3.47 5.76
N THR A 160 13.99 4.07 5.20
CA THR A 160 15.32 4.10 5.82
C THR A 160 15.84 5.52 5.76
N ASP A 161 16.17 6.10 6.91
CA ASP A 161 16.78 7.43 6.95
C ASP A 161 18.13 7.44 6.22
N LYS A 162 18.38 8.44 5.36
CA LYS A 162 19.69 8.59 4.69
C LYS A 162 20.82 8.76 5.69
N ALA A 163 20.56 9.37 6.85
CA ALA A 163 21.51 9.50 7.95
C ALA A 163 21.82 8.17 8.66
N ALA A 164 20.91 7.20 8.65
CA ALA A 164 21.14 5.87 9.20
C ALA A 164 21.92 4.98 8.19
N SER A 165 21.67 5.17 6.89
CA SER A 165 22.37 4.46 5.82
C SER A 165 23.87 4.76 5.71
N ASP A 166 24.33 5.95 6.12
CA ASP A 166 25.74 6.36 6.02
C ASP A 166 26.62 5.88 7.19
N LYS A 167 26.01 5.20 8.18
CA LYS A 167 26.69 4.64 9.35
C LYS A 167 26.89 3.11 9.29
N SER A 168 26.58 2.48 8.15
CA SER A 168 26.74 1.03 7.95
C SER A 168 27.79 0.72 6.87
#